data_AF-A0A0G1VVC5-F1
#
_entry.id   AF-A0A0G1VVC5-F1
#
_cell.length_a   1.000
_cell.length_b   1.000
_cell.length_c   1.000
_cell.angle_alpha   90.00
_cell.angle_beta   90.00
_cell.angle_gamma   90.00
#
_symmetry.space_group_name_H-M   'P 1'
#
loop_
_entity.id
_entity.type
_entity.pdbx_description
1 polymer ?
#
loop_
_entity_poly.entity_id
_entity_poly.type
_entity_poly.pdbx_seq_one_letter_code
_entity_poly.pdbx_strand_id
1 'polypeptide(L)'
;MTATELLLIEAYRQLAEHTKPKCGEACNCQAEFRCCEPEYCNAAIQHAKEYWNVDLPLTRHPTLPGMGLDGCVFAPHFRPLCTAHNCFIGAMGFIIPPDSAWNKRYFALRDQIVVLEDQRLDRDTEEDINVTP
;
A
#
# COMPACT_ATOMS: atom_id res chain seq x y z
N MET A 1 -19.06 1.81 0.97
CA MET A 1 -17.93 2.56 0.40
C MET A 1 -18.39 3.93 -0.03
N THR A 2 -17.70 4.95 0.46
CA THR A 2 -17.89 6.38 0.24
C THR A 2 -17.10 6.84 -0.98
N ALA A 3 -17.34 8.07 -1.43
CA ALA A 3 -16.56 8.67 -2.52
C ALA A 3 -15.07 8.77 -2.15
N THR A 4 -14.75 9.15 -0.91
CA THR A 4 -13.37 9.22 -0.39
C THR A 4 -12.69 7.85 -0.44
N GLU A 5 -13.35 6.80 0.03
CA GLU A 5 -12.79 5.43 -0.02
C GLU A 5 -12.52 4.97 -1.45
N LEU A 6 -13.43 5.24 -2.39
CA LEU A 6 -13.23 4.91 -3.81
C LEU A 6 -12.01 5.63 -4.40
N LEU A 7 -11.85 6.92 -4.09
CA LEU A 7 -10.69 7.70 -4.53
C LEU A 7 -9.39 7.19 -3.89
N LEU A 8 -9.43 6.80 -2.62
CA LEU A 8 -8.28 6.28 -1.88
C LEU A 8 -7.82 4.94 -2.45
N ILE A 9 -8.77 4.02 -2.70
CA ILE A 9 -8.51 2.73 -3.35
C ILE A 9 -7.81 2.93 -4.69
N GLU A 10 -8.31 3.86 -5.50
CA GLU A 10 -7.76 4.18 -6.81
C GLU A 10 -6.36 4.82 -6.72
N ALA A 11 -6.14 5.73 -5.78
CA ALA A 11 -4.82 6.33 -5.56
C ALA A 11 -3.77 5.28 -5.16
N TYR A 12 -4.11 4.36 -4.26
CA TYR A 12 -3.25 3.23 -3.92
C TYR A 12 -3.00 2.29 -5.10
N ARG A 13 -4.01 2.03 -5.93
CA ARG A 13 -3.86 1.22 -7.16
C ARG A 13 -2.84 1.88 -8.11
N GLN A 14 -2.98 3.18 -8.37
CA GLN A 14 -2.05 3.93 -9.21
C GLN A 14 -0.64 3.95 -8.63
N LEU A 15 -0.50 4.10 -7.30
CA LEU A 15 0.81 4.07 -6.66
C LEU A 15 1.48 2.71 -6.81
N ALA A 16 0.76 1.61 -6.60
CA ALA A 16 1.29 0.25 -6.79
C ALA A 16 1.73 0.00 -8.23
N GLU A 17 0.96 0.45 -9.22
CA GLU A 17 1.34 0.34 -10.63
C GLU A 17 2.57 1.19 -10.96
N HIS A 18 2.68 2.38 -10.38
CA HIS A 18 3.81 3.28 -10.57
C HIS A 18 5.12 2.73 -9.96
N THR A 19 5.03 2.05 -8.81
CA THR A 19 6.19 1.47 -8.11
C THR A 19 6.61 0.10 -8.64
N LYS A 20 5.67 -0.68 -9.20
CA LYS A 20 5.92 -2.06 -9.68
C LYS A 20 7.13 -2.20 -10.61
N PRO A 21 7.33 -1.36 -11.66
CA PRO A 21 8.48 -1.49 -12.56
C PRO A 21 9.82 -1.25 -11.86
N LYS A 22 9.83 -0.40 -10.81
CA LYS A 22 11.02 0.04 -10.09
C LYS A 22 11.37 -0.80 -8.87
N CYS A 23 10.45 -1.64 -8.42
CA CYS A 23 10.69 -2.50 -7.27
C CYS A 23 11.75 -3.58 -7.62
N GLY A 24 12.66 -3.88 -6.69
CA GLY A 24 13.79 -4.79 -6.90
C GLY A 24 15.03 -4.20 -7.61
N GLU A 25 14.93 -3.05 -8.28
CA GLU A 25 16.06 -2.44 -9.02
C GLU A 25 17.28 -2.14 -8.12
N ALA A 26 17.05 -1.72 -6.86
CA ALA A 26 18.12 -1.31 -5.96
C ALA A 26 18.83 -2.46 -5.24
N CYS A 27 18.12 -3.54 -4.94
CA CYS A 27 18.62 -4.63 -4.09
C CYS A 27 19.08 -5.85 -4.88
N ASN A 28 19.08 -5.78 -6.22
CA ASN A 28 19.33 -6.91 -7.12
C ASN A 28 18.54 -8.16 -6.68
N CYS A 29 17.30 -7.97 -6.21
CA CYS A 29 16.50 -9.05 -5.68
C CYS A 29 15.96 -9.87 -6.85
N GLN A 30 16.69 -10.95 -7.17
CA GLN A 30 16.34 -11.93 -8.19
C GLN A 30 15.31 -12.97 -7.70
N ALA A 31 14.91 -12.89 -6.43
CA ALA A 31 13.93 -13.79 -5.86
C ALA A 31 12.55 -13.57 -6.50
N GLU A 32 11.86 -14.67 -6.81
CA GLU A 32 10.43 -14.64 -7.07
C GLU A 32 9.76 -13.94 -5.88
N PHE A 33 8.95 -12.93 -6.19
CA PHE A 33 8.22 -12.13 -5.20
C PHE A 33 9.04 -11.17 -4.30
N ARG A 34 10.29 -10.86 -4.68
CA ARG A 34 11.08 -9.71 -4.19
C ARG A 34 11.22 -9.64 -2.64
N CYS A 35 11.36 -8.42 -2.07
CA CYS A 35 11.55 -8.13 -0.64
C CYS A 35 10.31 -8.43 0.24
N CYS A 36 9.47 -9.38 -0.14
CA CYS A 36 8.30 -9.77 0.64
C CYS A 36 8.72 -10.62 1.84
N GLU A 37 8.32 -10.18 3.03
CA GLU A 37 8.55 -10.87 4.30
C GLU A 37 7.20 -11.16 4.98
N PRO A 38 7.10 -12.24 5.80
CA PRO A 38 5.88 -12.60 6.52
C PRO A 38 5.29 -11.44 7.33
N GLU A 39 6.15 -10.63 7.96
CA GLU A 39 5.80 -9.46 8.77
C GLU A 39 4.99 -8.44 7.96
N TYR A 40 5.30 -8.26 6.67
CA TYR A 40 4.54 -7.35 5.81
C TYR A 40 3.16 -7.90 5.45
N CYS A 41 3.01 -9.23 5.33
CA CYS A 41 1.69 -9.85 5.16
C CYS A 41 0.84 -9.65 6.42
N ASN A 42 1.43 -9.85 7.60
CA ASN A 42 0.74 -9.68 8.86
C ASN A 42 0.31 -8.21 9.08
N ALA A 43 1.20 -7.26 8.78
CA ALA A 43 0.86 -5.84 8.83
C ALA A 43 -0.30 -5.48 7.88
N ALA A 44 -0.34 -6.06 6.68
CA ALA A 44 -1.45 -5.85 5.74
C ALA A 44 -2.78 -6.46 6.23
N ILE A 45 -2.74 -7.66 6.81
CA ILE A 45 -3.91 -8.32 7.41
C ILE A 45 -4.46 -7.48 8.56
N GLN A 46 -3.58 -7.04 9.46
CA GLN A 46 -3.94 -6.18 10.57
C GLN A 46 -4.53 -4.86 10.07
N HIS A 47 -3.88 -4.21 9.11
CA HIS A 47 -4.35 -2.95 8.55
C HIS A 47 -5.74 -3.07 7.90
N ALA A 48 -5.97 -4.12 7.09
CA ALA A 48 -7.28 -4.37 6.50
C ALA A 48 -8.36 -4.60 7.56
N LYS A 49 -8.03 -5.31 8.65
CA LYS A 49 -8.99 -5.55 9.72
C LYS A 49 -9.31 -4.29 10.51
N GLU A 50 -8.29 -3.56 10.94
CA GLU A 50 -8.44 -2.40 11.81
C GLU A 50 -9.06 -1.20 11.09
N TYR A 51 -8.63 -0.93 9.86
CA TYR A 51 -8.98 0.32 9.17
C TYR A 51 -10.05 0.15 8.10
N TRP A 52 -10.31 -1.06 7.64
CA TRP A 52 -11.30 -1.33 6.58
C TRP A 52 -12.35 -2.35 7.00
N ASN A 53 -12.22 -2.95 8.20
CA ASN A 53 -13.08 -4.04 8.68
C ASN A 53 -13.19 -5.20 7.67
N VAL A 54 -12.10 -5.52 6.98
CA VAL A 54 -12.04 -6.60 5.97
C VAL A 54 -11.11 -7.71 6.45
N ASP A 55 -11.60 -8.95 6.41
CA ASP A 55 -10.79 -10.14 6.57
C ASP A 55 -10.20 -10.54 5.21
N LEU A 56 -8.87 -10.48 5.07
CA LEU A 56 -8.20 -10.76 3.80
C LEU A 56 -8.15 -12.26 3.47
N PRO A 57 -8.32 -12.64 2.19
CA PRO A 57 -8.22 -14.03 1.78
C PRO A 57 -6.77 -14.52 1.84
N LEU A 58 -6.50 -15.49 2.71
CA LEU A 58 -5.18 -16.11 2.83
C LEU A 58 -4.96 -17.16 1.72
N THR A 59 -3.73 -17.26 1.27
CA THR A 59 -3.27 -18.23 0.27
C THR A 59 -2.64 -19.46 0.94
N ARG A 60 -2.16 -20.42 0.14
CA ARG A 60 -1.47 -21.63 0.62
C ARG A 60 0.06 -21.50 0.60
N HIS A 61 0.61 -20.30 0.38
CA HIS A 61 2.05 -20.12 0.37
C HIS A 61 2.64 -20.44 1.75
N PRO A 62 3.76 -21.19 1.84
CA PRO A 62 4.24 -21.74 3.12
C PRO A 62 4.66 -20.66 4.13
N THR A 63 5.09 -19.48 3.68
CA THR A 63 5.62 -18.41 4.54
C THR A 63 4.98 -17.04 4.34
N LEU A 64 4.22 -16.83 3.26
CA LEU A 64 3.74 -15.49 2.86
C LEU A 64 2.22 -15.57 2.65
N PRO A 65 1.40 -15.36 3.70
CA PRO A 65 -0.04 -15.62 3.65
C PRO A 65 -0.77 -14.91 2.50
N GLY A 66 -0.31 -13.74 2.08
CA GLY A 66 -0.90 -12.99 0.97
C GLY A 66 -0.35 -13.34 -0.42
N MET A 67 0.53 -14.34 -0.57
CA MET A 67 1.24 -14.62 -1.83
C MET A 67 0.53 -15.66 -2.69
N GLY A 68 -0.01 -15.24 -3.83
CA GLY A 68 -0.56 -16.12 -4.86
C GLY A 68 0.50 -16.55 -5.88
N LEU A 69 0.06 -17.27 -6.92
CA LEU A 69 0.94 -17.75 -7.99
C LEU A 69 1.59 -16.60 -8.78
N ASP A 70 0.86 -15.50 -9.00
CA ASP A 70 1.31 -14.36 -9.80
C ASP A 70 1.73 -13.14 -8.95
N GLY A 71 1.95 -13.36 -7.65
CA GLY A 71 2.30 -12.31 -6.69
C GLY A 71 1.25 -12.12 -5.59
N CYS A 72 1.44 -11.07 -4.80
CA CYS A 72 0.59 -10.82 -3.65
C CYS A 72 -0.85 -10.48 -4.08
N VAL A 73 -1.82 -11.22 -3.53
CA VAL A 73 -3.26 -11.12 -3.85
C VAL A 73 -3.98 -10.02 -3.07
N PHE A 74 -3.33 -9.44 -2.05
CA PHE A 74 -3.93 -8.34 -1.29
C PHE A 74 -4.01 -7.08 -2.15
N ALA A 75 -5.16 -6.41 -2.12
CA ALA A 75 -5.35 -5.16 -2.84
C ALA A 75 -4.38 -4.08 -2.30
N PRO A 76 -3.89 -3.15 -3.14
CA PRO A 76 -2.87 -2.17 -2.75
C PRO A 76 -3.18 -1.34 -1.50
N HIS A 77 -4.44 -0.92 -1.31
CA HIS A 77 -4.88 -0.12 -0.16
C HIS A 77 -4.85 -0.91 1.16
N PHE A 78 -4.88 -2.24 1.12
CA PHE A 78 -4.73 -3.08 2.32
C PHE A 78 -3.26 -3.28 2.72
N ARG A 79 -2.30 -2.94 1.85
CA ARG A 79 -0.86 -3.13 2.09
C ARG A 79 -0.08 -1.83 1.85
N PRO A 80 -0.41 -0.73 2.54
CA PRO A 80 0.16 0.58 2.26
C PRO A 80 1.69 0.60 2.32
N LEU A 81 2.28 -0.15 3.26
CA LEU A 81 3.74 -0.31 3.36
C LEU A 81 4.34 -0.88 2.07
N CYS A 82 3.84 -2.02 1.58
CA CYS A 82 4.33 -2.64 0.36
C CYS A 82 4.03 -1.81 -0.88
N THR A 83 2.87 -1.16 -0.93
CA THR A 83 2.44 -0.33 -2.07
C THR A 83 3.34 0.88 -2.26
N ALA A 84 3.68 1.57 -1.17
CA ALA A 84 4.51 2.78 -1.20
C ALA A 84 6.02 2.49 -1.20
N HIS A 85 6.45 1.28 -0.85
CA HIS A 85 7.87 0.97 -0.72
C HIS A 85 8.59 1.01 -2.07
N ASN A 86 9.69 1.76 -2.10
CA ASN A 86 10.72 1.68 -3.11
C ASN A 86 12.06 1.85 -2.40
N CYS A 87 13.00 0.94 -2.63
CA CYS A 87 14.26 0.90 -1.87
C CYS A 87 15.09 2.19 -2.01
N PHE A 88 15.15 2.77 -3.22
CA PHE A 88 15.88 4.02 -3.42
C PHE A 88 15.17 5.21 -2.80
N ILE A 89 13.84 5.27 -2.87
CA ILE A 89 13.06 6.29 -2.16
C ILE A 89 13.27 6.17 -0.64
N GLY A 90 13.20 4.96 -0.08
CA GLY A 90 13.39 4.73 1.36
C GLY A 90 14.80 5.10 1.83
N ALA A 91 15.82 4.86 1.01
CA ALA A 91 17.21 5.13 1.37
C ALA A 91 17.64 6.59 1.10
N MET A 92 17.16 7.22 0.03
CA MET A 92 17.69 8.49 -0.48
C MET A 92 16.64 9.54 -0.82
N GLY A 93 15.35 9.18 -0.85
CA GLY A 93 14.25 10.08 -1.22
C GLY A 93 14.03 10.25 -2.73
N PHE A 94 14.77 9.55 -3.60
CA PHE A 94 14.60 9.57 -5.06
C PHE A 94 15.08 8.26 -5.69
N ILE A 95 14.59 7.90 -6.89
CA ILE A 95 15.08 6.74 -7.63
C ILE A 95 16.46 6.95 -8.29
N ILE A 96 17.24 5.88 -8.50
CA ILE A 96 18.50 5.91 -9.26
C ILE A 96 18.39 5.06 -10.54
N PRO A 97 18.82 5.59 -11.71
CA PRO A 97 19.24 6.96 -11.94
C PRO A 97 18.09 7.97 -11.70
N PRO A 98 18.39 9.23 -11.33
CA PRO A 98 17.35 10.21 -11.04
C PRO A 98 16.39 10.41 -12.22
N ASP A 99 15.12 10.11 -12.00
CA ASP A 99 14.02 10.41 -12.92
C ASP A 99 13.08 11.41 -12.25
N SER A 100 13.20 12.68 -12.67
CA SER A 100 12.41 13.76 -12.08
C SER A 100 10.91 13.60 -12.31
N ALA A 101 10.48 13.00 -13.43
CA ALA A 101 9.07 12.83 -13.74
C ALA A 101 8.48 11.69 -12.90
N TRP A 102 9.20 10.57 -12.79
CA TRP A 102 8.79 9.45 -11.95
C TRP A 102 8.70 9.85 -10.48
N ASN A 103 9.71 10.55 -9.94
CA ASN A 103 9.72 11.00 -8.55
C ASN A 103 8.57 11.97 -8.26
N LYS A 104 8.33 12.97 -9.13
CA LYS A 104 7.20 13.91 -8.99
C LYS A 104 5.87 13.16 -8.94
N ARG A 105 5.67 12.19 -9.83
CA ARG A 105 4.43 11.40 -9.86
C ARG A 105 4.26 10.55 -8.60
N TYR A 106 5.33 9.93 -8.11
CA TYR A 106 5.32 9.14 -6.87
C TYR A 106 4.90 9.99 -5.68
N PHE A 107 5.52 11.16 -5.49
CA PHE A 107 5.19 12.04 -4.35
C PHE A 107 3.80 12.64 -4.47
N ALA A 108 3.35 13.04 -5.67
CA ALA A 108 1.98 13.52 -5.86
C ALA A 108 0.93 12.46 -5.48
N LEU A 109 1.15 11.19 -5.82
CA LEU A 109 0.26 10.09 -5.42
C LEU A 109 0.30 9.85 -3.90
N ARG A 110 1.48 9.96 -3.27
CA ARG A 110 1.60 9.83 -1.81
C ARG A 110 0.89 10.96 -1.07
N ASP A 111 1.07 12.19 -1.51
CA ASP A 111 0.40 13.35 -0.90
C ASP A 111 -1.11 13.23 -1.03
N GLN A 112 -1.59 12.79 -2.19
CA GLN A 112 -3.02 12.50 -2.41
C GLN A 112 -3.55 11.43 -1.45
N ILE A 113 -2.81 10.33 -1.25
CA ILE A 113 -3.19 9.26 -0.31
C ILE A 113 -3.24 9.81 1.11
N VAL A 114 -2.25 10.61 1.55
CA VAL A 114 -2.24 11.19 2.89
C VAL A 114 -3.48 12.04 3.14
N VAL A 115 -3.84 12.92 2.20
CA VAL A 115 -5.04 13.76 2.31
C VAL A 115 -6.32 12.92 2.35
N LEU A 116 -6.41 11.86 1.55
CA LEU A 116 -7.59 11.00 1.51
C LEU A 116 -7.73 10.10 2.75
N GLU A 117 -6.62 9.63 3.32
CA GLU A 117 -6.62 8.90 4.60
C GLU A 117 -7.07 9.81 5.75
N ASP A 118 -6.54 11.03 5.81
CA ASP A 118 -6.92 12.05 6.81
C ASP A 118 -8.44 12.33 6.76
N GLN A 119 -8.97 12.61 5.57
CA GLN A 119 -10.41 12.80 5.35
C GLN A 119 -11.26 11.58 5.68
N ARG A 120 -10.72 10.37 5.54
CA ARG A 120 -11.43 9.14 5.87
C ARG A 120 -11.49 8.96 7.39
N LEU A 121 -10.36 9.14 8.07
CA LEU A 121 -10.24 8.95 9.51
C LEU A 121 -10.98 10.03 10.32
N ASP A 122 -10.94 11.30 9.89
CA ASP A 122 -11.69 12.38 10.55
C ASP A 122 -13.19 12.11 10.56
N ARG A 123 -13.73 11.58 9.45
CA ARG A 123 -15.14 11.18 9.37
C ARG A 123 -15.49 10.06 10.33
N ASP A 124 -14.62 9.07 10.48
CA ASP A 124 -14.86 7.95 11.40
C ASP A 124 -14.93 8.46 12.84
N THR A 125 -14.14 9.49 13.20
CA THR A 125 -14.24 10.13 14.53
C THR A 125 -15.52 10.96 14.71
N GLU A 126 -16.05 11.62 13.67
CA GLU A 126 -17.30 12.38 13.76
C GLU A 126 -18.55 11.48 13.88
N GLU A 127 -18.53 10.30 13.25
CA GLU A 127 -19.59 9.30 13.36
C GLU A 127 -19.63 8.68 14.78
N ASP A 128 -18.46 8.44 15.39
CA ASP A 128 -18.36 7.89 16.76
C ASP A 128 -18.85 8.87 17.85
N ILE A 129 -18.75 10.20 17.63
CA ILE A 129 -19.22 11.21 18.60
C ILE A 129 -20.75 11.37 18.57
N ASN A 130 -21.42 11.01 17.46
CA ASN A 130 -22.88 11.11 17.32
C ASN A 130 -23.65 9.90 17.85
N VAL A 131 -22.98 8.93 18.48
CA VAL A 131 -23.62 7.83 19.20
C VAL A 131 -23.74 8.19 20.69
N THR A 132 -24.71 9.04 21.04
CA THR A 132 -25.16 9.21 22.43
C THR A 132 -26.68 8.95 22.48
N PRO A 133 -27.20 8.12 23.40
CA PRO A 133 -28.62 7.73 23.49
C PRO A 133 -29.57 8.88 23.83
#